data_AF-A0A455UBX8-F1
#
_entry.id   AF-A0A455UBX8-F1
#
_cell.length_a   1.000
_cell.length_b   1.000
_cell.length_c   1.000
_cell.angle_alpha   90.00
_cell.angle_beta   90.00
_cell.angle_gamma   90.00
#
_symmetry.space_group_name_H-M   'P 1'
#
loop_
_entity.id
_entity.type
_entity.pdbx_description
1 polymer ?
#
loop_
_entity_poly.entity_id
_entity_poly.type
_entity_poly.pdbx_seq_one_letter_code
_entity_poly.pdbx_strand_id
1 'polypeptide(L)'
;MQNLVDIPATLQATTELTQRTPAKQGNSSGIAVVDSAAQLEQLNGPKMAMLLGYREGSTKGGGTFIYQPEGAGLRIGEWLLQPGQTVTPHHFGALESGLDNDSGEALQRFFDFCAAPSARDYQIHGSGSFGTSLPLIAANMGYVYGFDMSIQGLAPMDDVLN
;
A
#
# COMPACT_ATOMS: atom_id res chain seq x y z
N MET A 1 -47.04 -39.90 -8.70
CA MET A 1 -46.00 -40.14 -7.68
C MET A 1 -44.65 -39.95 -8.34
N GLN A 2 -43.83 -39.07 -7.76
CA GLN A 2 -42.37 -38.84 -7.83
C GLN A 2 -41.53 -39.74 -8.76
N ASN A 3 -40.42 -39.33 -9.36
CA ASN A 3 -39.72 -38.05 -9.57
C ASN A 3 -38.60 -38.43 -10.57
N LEU A 4 -38.54 -37.75 -11.72
CA LEU A 4 -37.38 -37.80 -12.62
C LEU A 4 -36.45 -36.67 -12.16
N VAL A 5 -35.26 -36.99 -11.67
CA VAL A 5 -34.24 -35.98 -11.31
C VAL A 5 -33.43 -35.70 -12.57
N ASP A 6 -33.85 -34.70 -13.33
CA ASP A 6 -33.03 -34.06 -14.36
C ASP A 6 -32.16 -32.98 -13.69
N ILE A 7 -30.86 -33.08 -13.92
CA ILE A 7 -29.82 -32.16 -13.44
C ILE A 7 -29.85 -30.91 -14.34
N PRO A 8 -30.00 -29.68 -13.82
CA PRO A 8 -30.07 -28.50 -14.67
C PRO A 8 -28.69 -28.06 -15.17
N ALA A 9 -28.63 -27.78 -16.47
CA ALA A 9 -27.55 -27.04 -17.11
C ALA A 9 -27.58 -25.56 -16.69
N THR A 10 -26.64 -25.17 -15.82
CA THR A 10 -26.21 -23.77 -15.66
C THR A 10 -24.69 -23.73 -15.56
N LEU A 11 -24.04 -24.09 -16.67
CA LEU A 11 -22.68 -23.72 -17.01
C LEU A 11 -22.76 -23.00 -18.35
N GLN A 12 -23.19 -21.74 -18.35
CA GLN A 12 -22.94 -20.72 -19.38
C GLN A 12 -23.82 -19.48 -19.11
N ALA A 13 -23.24 -18.31 -19.42
CA ALA A 13 -23.70 -16.93 -19.15
C ALA A 13 -23.36 -16.45 -17.73
N THR A 14 -22.60 -15.36 -17.51
CA THR A 14 -22.42 -14.19 -18.38
C THR A 14 -21.13 -13.45 -18.05
N THR A 15 -20.32 -13.27 -19.08
CA THR A 15 -19.21 -12.34 -19.20
C THR A 15 -19.77 -10.93 -19.40
N GLU A 16 -20.26 -10.26 -18.36
CA GLU A 16 -20.64 -8.83 -18.44
C GLU A 16 -20.36 -8.11 -17.12
N LEU A 17 -19.08 -7.84 -16.85
CA LEU A 17 -18.64 -6.88 -15.84
C LEU A 17 -17.96 -5.69 -16.53
N THR A 18 -18.69 -5.09 -17.49
CA THR A 18 -18.28 -3.82 -18.11
C THR A 18 -19.51 -2.95 -18.37
N GLN A 19 -20.07 -2.37 -17.31
CA GLN A 19 -20.91 -1.17 -17.45
C GLN A 19 -20.48 -0.09 -16.47
N ARG A 20 -19.58 0.77 -16.97
CA ARG A 20 -19.35 2.12 -16.46
C ARG A 20 -20.68 2.85 -16.40
N THR A 21 -21.10 3.20 -15.19
CA THR A 21 -22.18 4.18 -14.98
C THR A 21 -21.55 5.42 -14.35
N PRO A 22 -21.77 6.64 -14.88
CA PRO A 22 -21.20 7.86 -14.29
C PRO A 22 -21.77 8.06 -12.89
N ALA A 23 -20.88 8.20 -11.90
CA ALA A 23 -21.26 8.37 -10.50
C ALA A 23 -22.08 9.66 -10.32
N LYS A 24 -23.37 9.51 -10.05
CA LYS A 24 -24.19 10.57 -9.46
C LYS A 24 -23.72 10.79 -8.03
N GLN A 25 -23.41 12.05 -7.70
CA GLN A 25 -23.17 12.53 -6.34
C GLN A 25 -24.29 12.05 -5.40
N GLY A 26 -23.91 11.20 -4.46
CA GLY A 26 -24.66 10.90 -3.25
C GLY A 26 -23.76 11.16 -2.06
N ASN A 27 -24.25 11.88 -1.06
CA ASN A 27 -23.66 11.93 0.28
C ASN A 27 -23.50 10.50 0.80
N SER A 28 -22.36 9.87 0.55
CA SER A 28 -22.05 8.56 1.12
C SER A 28 -21.22 8.80 2.38
N SER A 29 -21.84 8.56 3.53
CA SER A 29 -21.15 8.30 4.80
C SER A 29 -20.39 6.95 4.75
N GLY A 30 -19.89 6.57 3.57
CA GLY A 30 -19.31 5.27 3.26
C GLY A 30 -17.78 5.31 3.25
N ILE A 31 -17.20 4.13 3.38
CA ILE A 31 -15.78 3.89 3.15
C ILE A 31 -15.57 3.84 1.64
N ALA A 32 -14.71 4.71 1.11
CA ALA A 32 -14.28 4.61 -0.29
C ALA A 32 -13.26 3.47 -0.45
N VAL A 33 -13.16 2.88 -1.62
CA VAL A 33 -12.09 1.93 -1.96
C VAL A 33 -11.30 2.51 -3.11
N VAL A 34 -9.98 2.54 -2.98
CA VAL A 34 -9.05 3.11 -3.97
C VAL A 34 -7.89 2.14 -4.22
N ASP A 35 -7.39 2.13 -5.45
CA ASP A 35 -6.45 1.12 -5.92
C ASP A 35 -4.98 1.57 -5.84
N SER A 36 -4.72 2.84 -5.49
CA SER A 36 -3.36 3.39 -5.38
C SER A 36 -3.29 4.61 -4.48
N ALA A 37 -2.08 4.91 -3.99
CA ALA A 37 -1.79 6.10 -3.20
C ALA A 37 -2.12 7.40 -3.97
N ALA A 38 -1.87 7.43 -5.28
CA ALA A 38 -2.19 8.57 -6.13
C ALA A 38 -3.70 8.84 -6.22
N GLN A 39 -4.51 7.78 -6.31
CA GLN A 39 -5.97 7.92 -6.26
C GLN A 39 -6.46 8.37 -4.88
N LEU A 40 -5.85 7.86 -3.80
CA LEU A 40 -6.18 8.27 -2.44
C LEU A 40 -5.90 9.75 -2.21
N GLU A 41 -4.75 10.26 -2.65
CA GLU A 41 -4.38 11.67 -2.50
C GLU A 41 -5.37 12.64 -3.19
N GLN A 42 -5.99 12.20 -4.28
CA GLN A 42 -6.97 12.99 -5.03
C GLN A 42 -8.42 12.80 -4.54
N LEU A 43 -8.64 11.85 -3.62
CA LEU A 43 -9.96 11.50 -3.13
C LEU A 43 -10.54 12.62 -2.26
N ASN A 44 -11.75 13.06 -2.60
CA ASN A 44 -12.47 14.10 -1.89
C ASN A 44 -13.86 13.62 -1.45
N GLY A 45 -14.28 13.95 -0.22
CA GLY A 45 -15.65 13.72 0.28
C GLY A 45 -15.77 12.66 1.38
N PRO A 46 -15.28 11.42 1.18
CA PRO A 46 -15.31 10.38 2.21
C PRO A 46 -14.48 10.75 3.43
N LYS A 47 -14.86 10.25 4.61
CA LYS A 47 -14.06 10.38 5.85
C LYS A 47 -13.11 9.21 6.09
N MET A 48 -13.30 8.11 5.35
CA MET A 48 -12.51 6.90 5.46
C MET A 48 -12.37 6.27 4.07
N ALA A 49 -11.21 5.71 3.79
CA ALA A 49 -10.90 5.01 2.56
C ALA A 49 -10.12 3.72 2.86
N MET A 50 -10.38 2.67 2.10
CA MET A 50 -9.58 1.47 2.06
C MET A 50 -8.69 1.54 0.83
N LEU A 51 -7.38 1.58 1.05
CA LEU A 51 -6.37 1.50 0.00
C LEU A 51 -6.01 0.03 -0.22
N LEU A 52 -6.15 -0.47 -1.45
CA LEU A 52 -5.81 -1.87 -1.75
C LEU A 52 -4.29 -2.12 -1.75
N GLY A 53 -3.53 -1.19 -2.30
CA GLY A 53 -2.07 -1.21 -2.32
C GLY A 53 -1.52 0.18 -2.61
N TYR A 54 -0.25 0.43 -2.28
CA TYR A 54 0.36 1.74 -2.50
C TYR A 54 0.45 2.07 -3.99
N ARG A 55 0.72 1.06 -4.83
CA ARG A 55 0.80 1.17 -6.29
C ARG A 55 -0.39 0.48 -6.94
N GLU A 56 -0.84 1.00 -8.08
CA GLU A 56 -1.93 0.40 -8.84
C GLU A 56 -1.62 -1.05 -9.22
N GLY A 57 -2.58 -1.94 -8.99
CA GLY A 57 -2.43 -3.38 -9.24
C GLY A 57 -1.65 -4.15 -8.16
N SER A 58 -1.13 -3.47 -7.12
CA SER A 58 -0.49 -4.10 -5.96
C SER A 58 -1.51 -4.33 -4.84
N THR A 59 -1.23 -5.32 -3.99
CA THR A 59 -1.92 -5.52 -2.70
C THR A 59 -1.03 -5.18 -1.49
N LYS A 60 0.17 -4.65 -1.74
CA LYS A 60 1.16 -4.31 -0.70
C LYS A 60 1.10 -2.83 -0.38
N GLY A 61 1.29 -2.50 0.90
CA GLY A 61 1.25 -1.10 1.37
C GLY A 61 -0.16 -0.49 1.37
N GLY A 62 -1.19 -1.33 1.27
CA GLY A 62 -2.58 -0.94 1.46
C GLY A 62 -2.94 -0.84 2.94
N GLY A 63 -4.15 -0.36 3.23
CA GLY A 63 -4.59 -0.14 4.61
C GLY A 63 -5.87 0.67 4.68
N THR A 64 -6.28 1.00 5.89
CA THR A 64 -7.46 1.84 6.13
C THR A 64 -6.97 3.23 6.48
N PHE A 65 -7.36 4.20 5.67
CA PHE A 65 -7.00 5.59 5.84
C PHE A 65 -8.20 6.39 6.32
N ILE A 66 -7.96 7.32 7.24
CA ILE A 66 -8.95 8.30 7.69
C ILE A 66 -8.56 9.68 7.18
N TYR A 67 -9.56 10.43 6.72
CA TYR A 67 -9.34 11.80 6.29
C TYR A 67 -9.07 12.66 7.52
N GLN A 68 -7.85 13.13 7.66
CA GLN A 68 -7.41 13.90 8.82
C GLN A 68 -6.30 14.86 8.38
N PRO A 69 -6.63 16.05 7.82
CA PRO A 69 -5.66 16.93 7.17
C PRO A 69 -4.52 17.40 8.08
N GLU A 70 -4.73 17.35 9.40
CA GLU A 70 -3.74 17.71 10.41
C GLU A 70 -3.28 16.51 11.25
N GLY A 71 -2.10 16.60 11.85
CA GLY A 71 -1.56 15.60 12.78
C GLY A 71 -0.42 14.75 12.22
N ALA A 72 0.27 14.05 13.12
CA ALA A 72 1.42 13.22 12.82
C ALA A 72 1.02 11.75 12.55
N GLY A 73 1.89 11.02 11.84
CA GLY A 73 1.69 9.60 11.51
C GLY A 73 2.08 9.28 10.07
N LEU A 74 1.69 8.10 9.59
CA LEU A 74 1.94 7.70 8.20
C LEU A 74 0.86 8.30 7.30
N ARG A 75 1.26 9.11 6.32
CA ARG A 75 0.32 9.95 5.56
C ARG A 75 0.48 9.79 4.06
N ILE A 76 -0.64 9.96 3.36
CA ILE A 76 -0.73 10.15 1.91
C ILE A 76 -1.59 11.40 1.70
N GLY A 77 -0.97 12.55 1.45
CA GLY A 77 -1.64 13.85 1.48
C GLY A 77 -2.37 14.11 2.82
N GLU A 78 -3.67 14.37 2.74
CA GLU A 78 -4.53 14.65 3.90
C GLU A 78 -5.05 13.38 4.61
N TRP A 79 -4.67 12.20 4.11
CA TRP A 79 -5.09 10.92 4.65
C TRP A 79 -4.04 10.36 5.61
N LEU A 80 -4.51 9.96 6.79
CA LEU A 80 -3.70 9.30 7.82
C LEU A 80 -4.02 7.80 7.80
N LEU A 81 -2.99 6.95 7.73
CA LEU A 81 -3.17 5.51 7.96
C LEU A 81 -3.66 5.33 9.39
N GLN A 82 -4.75 4.57 9.56
CA GLN A 82 -5.37 4.38 10.85
C GLN A 82 -4.35 3.80 11.85
N PRO A 83 -4.16 4.43 13.03
CA PRO A 83 -3.30 3.90 14.08
C PRO A 83 -3.65 2.45 14.46
N GLY A 84 -2.64 1.68 14.86
CA GLY A 84 -2.73 0.27 15.21
C GLY A 84 -2.56 -0.69 14.03
N GLN A 85 -2.52 -0.19 12.79
CA GLN A 85 -2.23 -1.01 11.61
C GLN A 85 -0.74 -1.35 11.49
N THR A 86 -0.46 -2.42 10.75
CA THR A 86 0.91 -2.83 10.45
C THR A 86 1.51 -1.97 9.33
N VAL A 87 2.66 -1.37 9.60
CA VAL A 87 3.44 -0.58 8.64
C VAL A 87 4.63 -1.39 8.15
N THR A 88 4.85 -1.34 6.84
CA THR A 88 5.92 -2.04 6.12
C THR A 88 6.55 -1.09 5.11
N PRO A 89 7.72 -1.41 4.54
CA PRO A 89 8.35 -0.58 3.50
C PRO A 89 7.43 -0.27 2.30
N HIS A 90 6.49 -1.17 1.98
CA HIS A 90 5.56 -0.97 0.87
C HIS A 90 4.58 0.18 1.08
N HIS A 91 4.29 0.59 2.32
CA HIS A 91 3.47 1.77 2.62
C HIS A 91 4.16 3.08 2.25
N PHE A 92 5.46 3.03 1.95
CA PHE A 92 6.27 4.14 1.46
C PHE A 92 6.58 4.00 -0.04
N GLY A 93 6.00 3.00 -0.71
CA GLY A 93 6.17 2.74 -2.13
C GLY A 93 7.32 1.83 -2.50
N ALA A 94 7.93 1.09 -1.55
CA ALA A 94 8.95 0.11 -1.87
C ALA A 94 8.41 -0.94 -2.84
N LEU A 95 9.22 -1.31 -3.83
CA LEU A 95 8.81 -2.21 -4.91
C LEU A 95 8.66 -3.64 -4.40
N GLU A 96 7.72 -4.37 -5.00
CA GLU A 96 7.61 -5.83 -4.78
C GLU A 96 8.70 -6.59 -5.54
N SER A 97 9.28 -5.96 -6.57
CA SER A 97 10.22 -6.56 -7.50
C SER A 97 11.67 -6.52 -6.97
N GLY A 98 11.95 -7.35 -5.97
CA GLY A 98 13.28 -7.92 -5.67
C GLY A 98 14.48 -6.97 -5.57
N LEU A 99 15.68 -7.55 -5.66
CA LEU A 99 16.97 -6.88 -5.43
C LEU A 99 17.45 -6.03 -6.63
N ASP A 100 16.82 -6.16 -7.79
CA ASP A 100 17.27 -5.53 -9.04
C ASP A 100 16.62 -4.16 -9.31
N ASN A 101 15.56 -3.82 -8.58
CA ASN A 101 14.86 -2.55 -8.76
C ASN A 101 15.06 -1.62 -7.57
N ASP A 102 15.20 -0.34 -7.86
CA ASP A 102 15.52 0.65 -6.85
C ASP A 102 14.30 1.02 -6.00
N SER A 103 14.38 0.69 -4.71
CA SER A 103 13.43 1.11 -3.68
C SER A 103 14.04 2.11 -2.70
N GLY A 104 15.22 2.65 -2.99
CA GLY A 104 16.04 3.44 -2.05
C GLY A 104 15.29 4.57 -1.36
N GLU A 105 14.60 5.42 -2.11
CA GLU A 105 13.84 6.53 -1.53
C GLU A 105 12.72 6.04 -0.60
N ALA A 106 12.00 4.98 -1.00
CA ALA A 106 10.93 4.42 -0.19
C ALA A 106 11.47 3.79 1.10
N LEU A 107 12.61 3.10 1.02
CA LEU A 107 13.28 2.52 2.18
C LEU A 107 13.78 3.61 3.13
N GLN A 108 14.35 4.70 2.62
CA GLN A 108 14.80 5.80 3.47
C GLN A 108 13.62 6.43 4.20
N ARG A 109 12.50 6.71 3.50
CA ARG A 109 11.28 7.23 4.14
C ARG A 109 10.71 6.28 5.19
N PHE A 110 10.78 4.97 4.94
CA PHE A 110 10.40 3.96 5.93
C PHE A 110 11.28 4.04 7.18
N PHE A 111 12.60 4.13 7.04
CA PHE A 111 13.51 4.26 8.19
C PHE A 111 13.33 5.59 8.94
N ASP A 112 13.15 6.69 8.22
CA ASP A 112 12.86 8.00 8.81
C ASP A 112 11.55 7.97 9.60
N PHE A 113 10.52 7.28 9.08
CA PHE A 113 9.28 7.07 9.80
C PHE A 113 9.50 6.25 11.07
N CYS A 114 10.28 5.17 11.01
CA CYS A 114 10.59 4.34 12.18
C CYS A 114 11.32 5.11 13.29
N ALA A 115 12.03 6.19 12.95
CA ALA A 115 12.69 7.08 13.91
C ALA A 115 11.77 8.18 14.47
N ALA A 116 10.62 8.44 13.83
CA ALA A 116 9.69 9.48 14.24
C ALA A 116 8.86 9.05 15.47
N PRO A 117 8.54 9.96 16.41
CA PRO A 117 7.73 9.63 17.59
C PRO A 117 6.36 9.02 17.27
N SER A 118 5.76 9.39 16.13
CA SER A 118 4.47 8.86 15.67
C SER A 118 4.51 7.39 15.25
N ALA A 119 5.70 6.81 15.05
CA ALA A 119 5.87 5.38 14.77
C ALA A 119 5.25 4.49 15.85
N ARG A 120 5.24 4.97 17.11
CA ARG A 120 4.72 4.24 18.27
C ARG A 120 3.25 3.84 18.17
N ASP A 121 2.51 4.53 17.30
CA ASP A 121 1.08 4.32 17.12
C ASP A 121 0.80 3.19 16.12
N TYR A 122 1.83 2.53 15.59
CA TYR A 122 1.74 1.49 14.57
C TYR A 122 2.55 0.25 14.95
N GLN A 123 2.18 -0.90 14.37
CA GLN A 123 3.01 -2.10 14.41
C GLN A 123 3.98 -2.08 13.24
N ILE A 124 5.28 -1.94 13.48
CA ILE A 124 6.24 -1.86 12.37
C ILE A 124 6.86 -3.23 12.10
N HIS A 125 6.78 -3.67 10.84
CA HIS A 125 7.39 -4.91 10.35
C HIS A 125 8.21 -4.61 9.09
N GLY A 126 9.53 -4.51 9.27
CA GLY A 126 10.48 -4.35 8.17
C GLY A 126 10.79 -5.71 7.56
N SER A 127 10.24 -6.04 6.40
CA SER A 127 10.53 -7.30 5.73
C SER A 127 10.59 -7.18 4.22
N GLY A 128 11.40 -8.02 3.58
CA GLY A 128 11.44 -8.16 2.12
C GLY A 128 12.85 -8.04 1.53
N SER A 129 12.93 -8.13 0.22
CA SER A 129 14.19 -8.04 -0.54
C SER A 129 14.14 -6.86 -1.49
N PHE A 130 15.06 -5.92 -1.34
CA PHE A 130 15.04 -4.64 -2.05
C PHE A 130 16.40 -4.26 -2.62
N GLY A 131 16.40 -3.73 -3.85
CA GLY A 131 17.54 -3.01 -4.40
C GLY A 131 17.55 -1.55 -3.94
N THR A 132 18.72 -0.93 -3.85
CA THR A 132 18.86 0.50 -3.64
C THR A 132 20.06 1.10 -4.36
N SER A 133 19.88 2.23 -5.04
CA SER A 133 20.99 3.01 -5.62
C SER A 133 21.58 4.06 -4.65
N LEU A 134 21.02 4.16 -3.44
CA LEU A 134 21.35 5.20 -2.46
C LEU A 134 21.86 4.58 -1.15
N PRO A 135 22.74 5.29 -0.41
CA PRO A 135 23.08 4.88 0.95
C PRO A 135 21.85 5.04 1.85
N LEU A 136 21.53 3.99 2.60
CA LEU A 136 20.40 3.98 3.53
C LEU A 136 20.88 4.21 4.96
N ILE A 137 20.18 5.07 5.69
CA ILE A 137 20.48 5.38 7.09
C ILE A 137 19.32 4.92 7.95
N ALA A 138 19.58 3.89 8.76
CA ALA A 138 18.67 3.34 9.76
C ALA A 138 19.17 3.72 11.16
N ALA A 139 18.83 4.91 11.63
CA ALA A 139 19.25 5.42 12.93
C ALA A 139 18.04 5.70 13.83
N ASN A 140 18.19 5.45 15.14
CA ASN A 140 17.16 5.72 16.15
C ASN A 140 15.79 5.06 15.86
N MET A 141 15.77 3.95 15.13
CA MET A 141 14.54 3.23 14.84
C MET A 141 13.93 2.68 16.14
N GLY A 142 12.65 2.94 16.34
CA GLY A 142 11.88 2.46 17.49
C GLY A 142 10.61 1.73 17.08
N TYR A 143 10.02 0.99 18.02
CA TYR A 143 8.70 0.36 17.85
C TYR A 143 8.61 -0.67 16.70
N VAL A 144 9.76 -1.20 16.29
CA VAL A 144 9.89 -2.27 15.29
C VAL A 144 9.66 -3.62 15.96
N TYR A 145 8.59 -4.31 15.54
CA TYR A 145 8.21 -5.62 16.09
C TYR A 145 8.89 -6.79 15.38
N GLY A 146 9.28 -6.60 14.12
CA GLY A 146 10.04 -7.59 13.36
C GLY A 146 10.88 -6.94 12.26
N PHE A 147 12.07 -7.49 12.04
CA PHE A 147 13.01 -7.01 11.04
C PHE A 147 13.70 -8.19 10.34
N ASP A 148 13.33 -8.44 9.08
CA ASP A 148 13.88 -9.48 8.21
C ASP A 148 13.98 -8.94 6.77
N MET A 149 15.01 -8.13 6.52
CA MET A 149 15.21 -7.45 5.26
C MET A 149 16.53 -7.86 4.61
N SER A 150 16.47 -8.08 3.30
CA SER A 150 17.65 -8.17 2.42
C SER A 150 17.73 -6.91 1.59
N ILE A 151 18.87 -6.22 1.64
CA ILE A 151 19.11 -4.98 0.89
C ILE A 151 20.36 -5.18 0.03
N GLN A 152 20.22 -4.96 -1.27
CA GLN A 152 21.33 -4.99 -2.23
C GLN A 152 21.62 -3.59 -2.75
N GLY A 153 22.88 -3.17 -2.66
CA GLY A 153 23.33 -1.98 -3.37
C GLY A 153 23.32 -2.22 -4.88
N LEU A 154 22.63 -1.36 -5.61
CA LEU A 154 22.63 -1.32 -7.06
C LEU A 154 23.83 -0.49 -7.52
N ALA A 155 24.69 -1.07 -8.33
CA ALA A 155 25.78 -0.33 -8.95
C ALA A 155 25.19 0.70 -9.93
N PRO A 156 25.71 1.94 -9.97
CA PRO A 156 25.41 2.84 -11.08
C PRO A 156 25.88 2.18 -12.38
N MET A 157 25.03 2.16 -13.41
CA MET A 157 25.31 1.50 -14.70
C MET A 157 26.62 1.98 -15.36
N ASP A 158 27.10 3.18 -15.00
CA ASP A 158 28.34 3.77 -15.51
C ASP A 158 29.63 3.06 -15.02
N ASP A 159 29.59 2.30 -13.92
CA ASP A 159 30.77 1.58 -13.38
C ASP A 159 30.98 0.19 -13.98
N VAL A 160 30.06 -0.31 -14.82
CA VAL A 160 30.16 -1.66 -15.43
C VAL A 160 30.85 -1.63 -16.81
N LEU A 161 31.10 -0.43 -17.37
CA LEU A 161 31.66 -0.25 -18.71
C LEU A 161 33.05 0.43 -18.75
N ASN A 162 33.72 0.63 -17.61
CA ASN A 162 35.08 1.17 -17.55
C ASN A 162 36.15 0.11 -17.25
#